data_AF-A0A6A3J973-F1
#
_entry.id   AF-A0A6A3J973-F1
#
_cell.length_a   1.000
_cell.length_b   1.000
_cell.length_c   1.000
_cell.angle_alpha   90.00
_cell.angle_beta   90.00
_cell.angle_gamma   90.00
#
_symmetry.space_group_name_H-M   'P 1'
#
loop_
_entity.id
_entity.type
_entity.pdbx_description
1 polymer ?
#
loop_
_entity_poly.entity_id
_entity_poly.type
_entity_poly.pdbx_seq_one_letter_code
_entity_poly.pdbx_strand_id
1 'polypeptide(L)'
;MSYLKDNATESPPPTIKLAFGQLCFKLRSVRCVNSTIAWPELQKLRSGADFTTRWSNYCGRSSPSIAALMDDLEEWMEKGAEPRNSLSVHLADDEGNSYDLKYHLVNDHWELSHAYSGRRVRGTYDAILDNDTSVRLRAVEREKLSENAVADIQRHLVISIPDSGDFFGTQVSVSTTTATGLYTKSFEARAKVRVNANGLRFSVCYLDERQKEFRIDCRLSKAEKEKLDTKGNEAQILLEKVLQVLS
;
A
#
# COMPACT_ATOMS: atom_id res chain seq x y z
N MET A 1 3.56 -5.49 19.88
CA MET A 1 2.97 -4.14 19.78
C MET A 1 3.83 -3.03 20.38
N SER A 2 4.77 -3.30 21.30
CA SER A 2 5.64 -2.25 21.88
C SER A 2 6.47 -1.47 20.85
N TYR A 3 6.86 -2.10 19.74
CA TYR A 3 7.56 -1.44 18.61
C TYR A 3 6.63 -0.63 17.68
N LEU A 4 5.32 -0.71 17.88
CA LEU A 4 4.32 0.17 17.24
C LEU A 4 3.85 1.27 18.20
N LYS A 5 4.39 1.33 19.43
CA LYS A 5 4.19 2.49 20.29
C LYS A 5 5.03 3.62 19.71
N ASP A 6 4.36 4.73 19.41
CA ASP A 6 5.03 5.99 19.15
C ASP A 6 5.86 6.36 20.38
N ASN A 7 7.15 6.05 20.34
CA ASN A 7 8.09 6.77 21.17
C ASN A 7 8.13 8.18 20.58
N ALA A 8 7.54 9.14 21.30
CA ALA A 8 7.29 10.53 20.91
C ALA A 8 8.55 11.37 20.58
N THR A 9 9.68 10.73 20.28
CA THR A 9 10.99 11.35 20.09
C THR A 9 11.36 11.61 18.63
N GLU A 10 10.68 11.01 17.65
CA GLU A 10 10.97 11.22 16.22
C GLU A 10 9.84 12.02 15.55
N SER A 11 10.18 13.21 15.04
CA SER A 11 9.28 14.09 14.28
C SER A 11 9.64 14.04 12.79
N PRO A 12 8.67 13.87 11.88
CA PRO A 12 7.24 13.65 12.13
C PRO A 12 6.94 12.21 12.61
N PRO A 13 5.86 12.01 13.39
CA PRO A 13 5.48 10.69 13.88
C PRO A 13 5.14 9.74 12.72
N PRO A 14 5.40 8.43 12.87
CA PRO A 14 5.10 7.46 11.85
C PRO A 14 3.59 7.43 11.57
N THR A 15 3.26 7.27 10.30
CA THR A 15 1.88 7.05 9.90
C THR A 15 1.52 5.58 10.14
N ILE A 16 0.54 5.34 11.01
CA ILE A 16 -0.05 4.01 11.20
C ILE A 16 -1.10 3.76 10.11
N LYS A 17 -1.06 2.56 9.53
CA LYS A 17 -1.99 2.12 8.49
C LYS A 17 -2.20 0.61 8.58
N LEU A 18 -3.43 0.17 8.41
CA LEU A 18 -3.78 -1.23 8.22
C LEU A 18 -4.12 -1.47 6.74
N ALA A 19 -3.66 -2.58 6.19
CA ALA A 19 -3.97 -3.02 4.83
C ALA A 19 -4.51 -4.45 4.87
N PHE A 20 -5.46 -4.73 3.98
CA PHE A 20 -5.99 -6.07 3.75
C PHE A 20 -5.20 -6.76 2.63
N GLY A 21 -5.16 -8.08 2.67
CA GLY A 21 -4.50 -8.90 1.66
C GLY A 21 -4.28 -10.32 2.20
N GLN A 22 -3.25 -10.98 1.70
CA GLN A 22 -2.89 -12.33 2.12
C GLN A 22 -1.40 -12.36 2.50
N LEU A 23 -1.12 -13.00 3.64
CA LEU A 23 0.23 -13.35 4.02
C LEU A 23 0.63 -14.65 3.31
N CYS A 24 1.49 -14.55 2.32
CA CYS A 24 1.97 -15.69 1.54
C CYS A 24 3.39 -16.07 1.97
N PHE A 25 3.78 -17.32 1.70
CA PHE A 25 5.13 -17.80 1.95
C PHE A 25 5.79 -18.17 0.62
N LYS A 26 6.98 -17.64 0.36
CA LYS A 26 7.81 -17.99 -0.80
C LYS A 26 9.00 -18.81 -0.35
N LEU A 27 9.10 -20.04 -0.81
CA LEU A 27 10.27 -20.90 -0.59
C LEU A 27 11.49 -20.28 -1.29
N ARG A 28 12.65 -20.34 -0.62
CA ARG A 28 13.93 -19.94 -1.23
C ARG A 28 14.36 -21.06 -2.18
N SER A 29 14.55 -20.72 -3.47
CA SER A 29 14.60 -21.65 -4.60
C SER A 29 15.63 -22.78 -4.52
N VAL A 30 16.64 -22.66 -3.65
CA VAL A 30 17.76 -23.62 -3.55
C VAL A 30 17.30 -25.04 -3.20
N ARG A 31 16.10 -25.23 -2.60
CA ARG A 31 15.58 -26.55 -2.22
C ARG A 31 14.50 -27.12 -3.15
N CYS A 32 14.05 -26.37 -4.17
CA CYS A 32 12.76 -26.63 -4.81
C CYS A 32 12.82 -26.60 -6.34
N VAL A 33 13.94 -27.00 -6.94
CA VAL A 33 14.05 -26.99 -8.41
C VAL A 33 13.06 -27.97 -9.07
N ASN A 34 12.54 -29.00 -8.36
CA ASN A 34 11.55 -29.96 -8.91
C ASN A 34 10.72 -30.76 -7.87
N SER A 35 10.47 -30.26 -6.65
CA SER A 35 10.05 -31.12 -5.52
C SER A 35 8.64 -30.82 -4.99
N THR A 36 7.74 -31.83 -5.04
CA THR A 36 6.67 -31.99 -4.04
C THR A 36 7.31 -32.24 -2.68
N ILE A 37 7.33 -31.22 -1.82
CA ILE A 37 7.82 -31.35 -0.44
C ILE A 37 6.72 -32.07 0.38
N ALA A 38 7.07 -33.15 1.07
CA ALA A 38 6.09 -33.82 1.94
C ALA A 38 5.89 -33.04 3.25
N TRP A 39 4.77 -33.30 3.92
CA TRP A 39 4.35 -32.55 5.11
C TRP A 39 5.40 -32.49 6.25
N PRO A 40 6.11 -33.59 6.59
CA PRO A 40 7.13 -33.55 7.63
C PRO A 40 8.32 -32.65 7.29
N GLU A 41 8.70 -32.53 6.01
CA GLU A 41 9.76 -31.59 5.59
C GLU A 41 9.27 -30.14 5.60
N LEU A 42 7.99 -29.89 5.26
CA LEU A 42 7.37 -28.55 5.37
C LEU A 42 7.42 -28.03 6.81
N GLN A 43 7.14 -28.88 7.80
CA GLN A 43 7.18 -28.51 9.22
C GLN A 43 8.57 -28.13 9.73
N LYS A 44 9.64 -28.53 9.04
CA LYS A 44 11.04 -28.23 9.41
C LYS A 44 11.54 -26.92 8.80
N LEU A 45 10.75 -26.27 7.95
CA LEU A 45 11.15 -25.04 7.29
C LEU A 45 11.24 -23.89 8.29
N ARG A 46 12.33 -23.14 8.21
CA ARG A 46 12.59 -21.98 9.06
C ARG A 46 12.42 -20.68 8.28
N SER A 47 11.70 -19.74 8.88
CA SER A 47 11.57 -18.39 8.33
C SER A 47 12.95 -17.75 8.15
N GLY A 48 13.15 -17.08 7.02
CA GLY A 48 14.42 -16.45 6.64
C GLY A 48 15.43 -17.41 6.01
N ALA A 49 15.59 -18.62 6.54
CA ALA A 49 16.50 -19.62 5.96
C ALA A 49 15.90 -20.35 4.76
N ASP A 50 14.67 -20.84 4.91
CA ASP A 50 14.04 -21.76 3.97
C ASP A 50 12.89 -21.12 3.19
N PHE A 51 12.21 -20.14 3.79
CA PHE A 51 11.19 -19.34 3.13
C PHE A 51 11.22 -17.88 3.59
N THR A 52 10.63 -17.01 2.78
CA THR A 52 10.39 -15.61 3.10
C THR A 52 8.90 -15.32 3.05
N THR A 53 8.39 -14.49 3.95
CA THR A 53 7.02 -14.00 3.86
C THR A 53 6.90 -12.97 2.74
N ARG A 54 5.77 -12.99 2.05
CA ARG A 54 5.37 -11.99 1.05
C ARG A 54 3.96 -11.52 1.41
N TRP A 55 3.71 -10.24 1.17
CA TRP A 55 2.38 -9.67 1.28
C TRP A 55 1.80 -9.51 -0.11
N SER A 56 0.62 -10.05 -0.37
CA SER A 56 -0.04 -9.92 -1.68
C SER A 56 -0.33 -8.46 -2.01
N ASN A 57 -0.73 -7.68 -1.00
CA ASN A 57 -1.17 -6.29 -1.14
C ASN A 57 -2.38 -6.11 -2.06
N TYR A 58 -3.13 -7.18 -2.35
CA TYR A 58 -4.38 -7.15 -3.10
C TYR A 58 -5.39 -8.08 -2.43
N CYS A 59 -6.66 -7.79 -2.70
CA CYS A 59 -7.83 -8.53 -2.27
C CYS A 59 -8.66 -8.89 -3.51
N GLY A 60 -9.44 -9.96 -3.37
CA GLY A 60 -10.54 -10.27 -4.27
C GLY A 60 -11.78 -10.63 -3.44
N ARG A 61 -12.94 -10.72 -4.11
CA ARG A 61 -14.21 -11.14 -3.48
C ARG A 61 -14.32 -12.65 -3.24
N SER A 62 -13.20 -13.39 -3.30
CA SER A 62 -13.19 -14.84 -3.04
C SER A 62 -13.37 -15.18 -1.56
N SER A 63 -12.94 -14.28 -0.66
CA SER A 63 -13.18 -14.42 0.78
C SER A 63 -14.56 -13.85 1.14
N PRO A 64 -15.43 -14.58 1.87
CA PRO A 64 -16.72 -14.08 2.32
C PRO A 64 -16.62 -12.82 3.20
N SER A 65 -15.59 -12.72 4.05
CA SER A 65 -15.39 -11.58 4.95
C SER A 65 -15.01 -10.31 4.17
N ILE A 66 -14.18 -10.46 3.14
CA ILE A 66 -13.82 -9.35 2.24
C ILE A 66 -14.97 -8.98 1.32
N ALA A 67 -15.76 -9.95 0.85
CA ALA A 67 -16.94 -9.68 0.03
C ALA A 67 -17.97 -8.86 0.81
N ALA A 68 -18.32 -9.27 2.03
CA ALA A 68 -19.23 -8.55 2.90
C ALA A 68 -18.71 -7.13 3.22
N LEU A 69 -17.43 -7.00 3.58
CA LEU A 69 -16.82 -5.68 3.80
C LEU A 69 -16.91 -4.79 2.55
N MET A 70 -16.69 -5.34 1.36
CA MET A 70 -16.79 -4.56 0.12
C MET A 70 -18.22 -4.12 -0.17
N ASP A 71 -19.21 -4.99 0.07
CA ASP A 71 -20.62 -4.65 -0.08
C ASP A 71 -21.01 -3.49 0.87
N ASP A 72 -20.61 -3.58 2.15
CA ASP A 72 -20.81 -2.51 3.14
C ASP A 72 -20.11 -1.22 2.72
N LEU A 73 -18.85 -1.31 2.29
CA LEU A 73 -18.07 -0.13 1.90
C LEU A 73 -18.68 0.57 0.69
N GLU A 74 -19.15 -0.19 -0.31
CA GLU A 74 -19.82 0.34 -1.50
C GLU A 74 -21.19 0.95 -1.15
N GLU A 75 -21.94 0.36 -0.23
CA GLU A 75 -23.17 0.97 0.29
C GLU A 75 -22.89 2.30 1.03
N TRP A 76 -21.79 2.38 1.78
CA TRP A 76 -21.39 3.59 2.51
C TRP A 76 -20.69 4.64 1.64
N MET A 77 -20.38 4.33 0.37
CA MET A 77 -19.86 5.35 -0.55
C MET A 77 -20.95 6.42 -0.77
N GLU A 78 -20.56 7.69 -0.65
CA GLU A 78 -21.47 8.78 -0.97
C GLU A 78 -21.98 8.63 -2.41
N LYS A 79 -23.29 8.77 -2.62
CA LYS A 79 -23.88 8.69 -3.96
C LYS A 79 -23.24 9.76 -4.85
N GLY A 80 -22.59 9.33 -5.92
CA GLY A 80 -21.85 10.21 -6.82
C GLY A 80 -20.41 10.51 -6.37
N ALA A 81 -19.87 9.78 -5.40
CA ALA A 81 -18.44 9.86 -5.08
C ALA A 81 -17.60 9.40 -6.28
N GLU A 82 -16.99 10.36 -6.97
CA GLU A 82 -16.11 10.04 -8.09
C GLU A 82 -14.78 9.47 -7.58
N PRO A 83 -14.35 8.29 -8.06
CA PRO A 83 -13.03 7.78 -7.77
C PRO A 83 -11.96 8.77 -8.21
N ARG A 84 -11.01 9.06 -7.32
CA ARG A 84 -9.85 9.86 -7.69
C ARG A 84 -8.81 8.97 -8.36
N ASN A 85 -8.56 9.23 -9.63
CA ASN A 85 -7.50 8.54 -10.37
C ASN A 85 -6.12 8.97 -9.82
N SER A 86 -5.27 7.98 -9.55
CA SER A 86 -3.97 8.19 -8.94
C SER A 86 -2.92 7.28 -9.57
N LEU A 87 -1.71 7.80 -9.73
CA LEU A 87 -0.55 7.04 -10.18
C LEU A 87 0.49 7.09 -9.05
N SER A 88 1.02 5.92 -8.68
CA SER A 88 2.18 5.82 -7.79
C SER A 88 3.38 5.38 -8.62
N VAL A 89 4.48 6.13 -8.55
CA VAL A 89 5.73 5.83 -9.24
C VAL A 89 6.82 5.61 -8.19
N HIS A 90 7.49 4.48 -8.29
CA HIS A 90 8.60 4.09 -7.43
C HIS A 90 9.88 4.11 -8.25
N LEU A 91 10.79 5.03 -7.92
CA LEU A 91 12.09 5.17 -8.57
C LEU A 91 13.20 4.76 -7.61
N ALA A 92 14.36 4.47 -8.17
CA ALA A 92 15.59 4.31 -7.42
C ALA A 92 16.79 4.74 -8.25
N ASP A 93 17.88 5.01 -7.55
CA ASP A 93 19.17 5.25 -8.17
C ASP A 93 20.17 4.11 -7.90
N ASP A 94 21.33 4.22 -8.54
CA ASP A 94 22.45 3.28 -8.40
C ASP A 94 23.10 3.32 -7.01
N GLU A 95 22.90 4.41 -6.26
CA GLU A 95 23.36 4.53 -4.87
C GLU A 95 22.45 3.79 -3.87
N GLY A 96 21.33 3.25 -4.35
CA GLY A 96 20.36 2.51 -3.54
C GLY A 96 19.32 3.40 -2.86
N ASN A 97 19.28 4.69 -3.17
CA ASN A 97 18.21 5.57 -2.76
C ASN A 97 16.91 5.16 -3.47
N SER A 98 15.78 5.56 -2.88
CA SER A 98 14.47 5.30 -3.47
C SER A 98 13.56 6.50 -3.30
N TYR A 99 12.67 6.68 -4.27
CA TYR A 99 11.78 7.82 -4.35
C TYR A 99 10.35 7.36 -4.65
N ASP A 100 9.40 7.86 -3.88
CA ASP A 100 7.97 7.58 -4.03
C ASP A 100 7.27 8.85 -4.54
N LEU A 101 6.88 8.87 -5.81
CA LEU A 101 6.10 9.97 -6.40
C LEU A 101 4.63 9.55 -6.52
N LYS A 102 3.72 10.48 -6.23
CA LYS A 102 2.27 10.28 -6.32
C LYS A 102 1.65 11.37 -7.17
N TYR A 103 0.89 10.95 -8.16
CA TYR A 103 0.18 11.83 -9.09
C TYR A 103 -1.33 11.66 -8.96
N HIS A 104 -2.04 12.67 -9.42
CA HIS A 104 -3.48 12.66 -9.63
C HIS A 104 -3.79 13.03 -11.07
N LEU A 105 -4.82 12.42 -11.64
CA LEU A 105 -5.25 12.77 -12.99
C LEU A 105 -6.12 14.03 -12.92
N VAL A 106 -5.76 15.06 -13.67
CA VAL A 106 -6.49 16.33 -13.78
C VAL A 106 -6.50 16.72 -15.26
N ASN A 107 -7.69 16.89 -15.84
CA ASN A 107 -7.88 17.24 -17.26
C ASN A 107 -7.02 16.34 -18.20
N ASP A 108 -7.08 15.03 -18.02
CA ASP A 108 -6.31 14.02 -18.78
C ASP A 108 -4.78 14.11 -18.65
N HIS A 109 -4.27 14.82 -17.64
CA HIS A 109 -2.84 14.93 -17.36
C HIS A 109 -2.52 14.48 -15.93
N TRP A 110 -1.38 13.80 -15.76
CA TRP A 110 -0.89 13.41 -14.44
C TRP A 110 -0.19 14.58 -13.75
N GLU A 111 -0.84 15.14 -12.74
CA GLU A 111 -0.27 16.20 -11.89
C GLU A 111 0.38 15.60 -10.65
N LEU A 112 1.63 16.02 -10.38
CA LEU A 112 2.33 15.59 -9.17
C LEU A 112 1.64 16.15 -7.93
N SER A 113 1.32 15.27 -7.00
CA SER A 113 0.70 15.63 -5.73
C SER A 113 1.67 15.59 -4.56
N HIS A 114 2.49 14.54 -4.49
CA HIS A 114 3.44 14.36 -3.40
C HIS A 114 4.67 13.59 -3.89
N ALA A 115 5.83 13.95 -3.37
CA ALA A 115 7.07 13.23 -3.60
C ALA A 115 7.79 13.01 -2.26
N TYR A 116 8.31 11.81 -2.07
CA TYR A 116 8.96 11.40 -0.83
C TYR A 116 10.26 10.67 -1.13
N SER A 117 11.24 10.79 -0.22
CA SER A 117 12.30 9.81 -0.12
C SER A 117 11.72 8.47 0.34
N GLY A 118 12.50 7.40 0.16
CA GLY A 118 12.09 6.02 0.39
C GLY A 118 11.30 5.80 1.67
N ARG A 119 10.35 4.87 1.61
CA ARG A 119 9.52 4.54 2.77
C ARG A 119 10.33 3.81 3.84
N ARG A 120 10.47 4.39 5.03
CA ARG A 120 10.99 3.70 6.21
C ARG A 120 9.86 2.98 6.96
N VAL A 121 9.99 1.66 7.14
CA VAL A 121 9.03 0.88 7.93
C VAL A 121 9.61 0.68 9.32
N ARG A 122 8.98 1.29 10.35
CA ARG A 122 9.41 1.17 11.75
C ARG A 122 8.96 -0.13 12.39
N GLY A 123 7.79 -0.61 11.97
CA GLY A 123 7.21 -1.83 12.50
C GLY A 123 6.13 -2.38 11.58
N THR A 124 5.96 -3.69 11.62
CA THR A 124 4.88 -4.41 10.94
C THR A 124 4.31 -5.44 11.90
N TYR A 125 2.98 -5.56 11.93
CA TYR A 125 2.27 -6.61 12.63
C TYR A 125 1.24 -7.22 11.68
N ASP A 126 1.31 -8.53 11.51
CA ASP A 126 0.43 -9.30 10.63
C ASP A 126 -0.49 -10.16 11.48
N ALA A 127 -1.78 -10.16 11.14
CA ALA A 127 -2.76 -11.07 11.69
C ALA A 127 -3.44 -11.83 10.54
N ILE A 128 -3.48 -13.15 10.65
CA ILE A 128 -4.22 -14.02 9.73
C ILE A 128 -5.64 -14.11 10.28
N LEU A 129 -6.63 -13.77 9.46
CA LEU A 129 -8.04 -13.84 9.84
C LEU A 129 -8.64 -15.17 9.40
N ASP A 130 -8.38 -15.55 8.16
CA ASP A 130 -8.77 -16.82 7.56
C ASP A 130 -7.74 -17.25 6.50
N ASN A 131 -8.02 -18.31 5.73
CA ASN A 131 -7.08 -18.86 4.74
C ASN A 131 -6.77 -17.89 3.59
N ASP A 132 -7.71 -17.01 3.27
CA ASP A 132 -7.65 -16.11 2.11
C ASP A 132 -7.47 -14.65 2.52
N THR A 133 -7.60 -14.35 3.82
CA THR A 133 -7.63 -13.00 4.37
C THR A 133 -6.68 -12.85 5.53
N SER A 134 -5.86 -11.82 5.44
CA SER A 134 -4.98 -11.34 6.49
C SER A 134 -5.06 -9.82 6.55
N VAL A 135 -4.70 -9.26 7.69
CA VAL A 135 -4.49 -7.83 7.87
C VAL A 135 -3.06 -7.56 8.27
N ARG A 136 -2.50 -6.48 7.71
CA ARG A 136 -1.16 -6.01 8.02
C ARG A 136 -1.21 -4.58 8.51
N LEU A 137 -0.85 -4.40 9.76
CA LEU A 137 -0.63 -3.11 10.39
C LEU A 137 0.83 -2.69 10.19
N ARG A 138 1.06 -1.45 9.76
CA ARG A 138 2.42 -0.89 9.61
C ARG A 138 2.51 0.52 10.19
N ALA A 139 3.61 0.77 10.88
CA ALA A 139 4.07 2.12 11.23
C ALA A 139 5.12 2.55 10.22
N VAL A 140 4.84 3.61 9.45
CA VAL A 140 5.72 4.02 8.35
C VAL A 140 6.00 5.51 8.33
N GLU A 141 7.26 5.83 8.07
CA GLU A 141 7.75 7.18 7.90
C GLU A 141 8.10 7.43 6.45
N ARG A 142 7.96 8.71 6.10
CA ARG A 142 8.31 9.24 4.80
C ARG A 142 8.80 10.65 5.02
N GLU A 143 9.92 10.97 4.42
CA GLU A 143 10.42 12.33 4.38
C GLU A 143 10.04 12.92 3.02
N LYS A 144 9.54 14.16 3.04
CA LYS A 144 9.19 14.86 1.81
C LYS A 144 10.47 15.28 1.10
N LEU A 145 10.50 15.12 -0.21
CA LEU A 145 11.61 15.65 -1.01
C LEU A 145 11.55 17.18 -1.07
N SER A 146 12.71 17.80 -1.20
CA SER A 146 12.81 19.23 -1.50
C SER A 146 12.30 19.52 -2.91
N GLU A 147 11.77 20.73 -3.14
CA GLU A 147 11.25 21.13 -4.46
C GLU A 147 12.30 20.98 -5.57
N ASN A 148 13.56 21.28 -5.27
CA ASN A 148 14.67 21.12 -6.21
C ASN A 148 14.90 19.65 -6.59
N ALA A 149 14.90 18.73 -5.61
CA ALA A 149 15.05 17.30 -5.88
C ALA A 149 13.87 16.74 -6.67
N VAL A 150 12.66 17.24 -6.38
CA VAL A 150 11.45 16.88 -7.13
C VAL A 150 11.56 17.35 -8.58
N ALA A 151 11.92 18.61 -8.80
CA ALA A 151 12.05 19.18 -10.14
C ALA A 151 13.11 18.45 -10.96
N ASP A 152 14.24 18.07 -10.33
CA ASP A 152 15.28 17.29 -10.97
C ASP A 152 14.78 15.91 -11.42
N ILE A 153 14.15 15.16 -10.51
CA ILE A 153 13.54 13.85 -10.84
C ILE A 153 12.50 13.99 -11.97
N GLN A 154 11.64 15.02 -11.91
CA GLN A 154 10.57 15.21 -12.90
C GLN A 154 11.10 15.50 -14.31
N ARG A 155 12.25 16.16 -14.45
CA ARG A 155 12.87 16.41 -15.77
C ARG A 155 13.24 15.13 -16.50
N HIS A 156 13.51 14.07 -15.76
CA HIS A 156 13.92 12.78 -16.31
C HIS A 156 12.75 11.80 -16.46
N LEU A 157 11.58 12.10 -15.91
CA LEU A 157 10.44 11.18 -15.92
C LEU A 157 9.52 11.46 -17.11
N VAL A 158 9.23 10.42 -17.89
CA VAL A 158 8.25 10.46 -18.97
C VAL A 158 7.06 9.62 -18.54
N ILE A 159 5.89 10.25 -18.48
CA ILE A 159 4.61 9.60 -18.15
C ILE A 159 3.70 9.79 -19.37
N SER A 160 3.18 8.69 -19.92
CA SER A 160 2.25 8.71 -21.04
C SER A 160 0.98 7.94 -20.74
N ILE A 161 -0.16 8.49 -21.17
CA ILE A 161 -1.46 7.82 -21.17
C ILE A 161 -1.71 7.33 -22.61
N PRO A 162 -2.21 6.10 -22.82
CA PRO A 162 -2.56 5.61 -24.15
C PRO A 162 -3.60 6.50 -24.85
N ASP A 163 -3.55 6.54 -26.19
CA ASP A 163 -4.48 7.33 -27.02
C ASP A 163 -5.96 6.93 -26.83
N SER A 164 -6.22 5.73 -26.29
CA SER A 164 -7.58 5.29 -25.93
C SER A 164 -8.19 6.08 -24.77
N GLY A 165 -7.39 6.85 -24.03
CA GLY A 165 -7.82 7.55 -22.81
C GLY A 165 -7.91 6.65 -21.57
N ASP A 166 -7.61 5.36 -21.69
CA ASP A 166 -7.56 4.45 -20.54
C ASP A 166 -6.31 4.73 -19.68
N PHE A 167 -6.52 5.43 -18.56
CA PHE A 167 -5.44 5.79 -17.65
C PHE A 167 -4.82 4.57 -16.95
N PHE A 168 -5.48 3.41 -16.87
CA PHE A 168 -4.86 2.20 -16.31
C PHE A 168 -3.69 1.72 -17.18
N GLY A 169 -3.74 1.98 -18.49
CA GLY A 169 -2.66 1.71 -19.43
C GLY A 169 -1.48 2.68 -19.37
N THR A 170 -1.47 3.63 -18.43
CA THR A 170 -0.36 4.61 -18.24
C THR A 170 0.99 3.91 -18.23
N GLN A 171 1.96 4.45 -18.96
CA GLN A 171 3.35 4.01 -18.94
C GLN A 171 4.24 5.06 -18.28
N VAL A 172 5.27 4.59 -17.57
CA VAL A 172 6.26 5.44 -16.92
C VAL A 172 7.66 4.96 -17.27
N SER A 173 8.47 5.84 -17.84
CA SER A 173 9.87 5.58 -18.16
C SER A 173 10.77 6.71 -17.68
N VAL A 174 12.06 6.42 -17.52
CA VAL A 174 13.09 7.42 -17.24
C VAL A 174 13.86 7.68 -18.53
N SER A 175 14.05 8.95 -18.88
CA SER A 175 14.81 9.38 -20.04
C SER A 175 16.28 8.98 -19.91
N THR A 176 16.70 8.00 -20.71
CA THR A 176 18.07 7.44 -20.71
C THR A 176 19.11 8.40 -21.27
N THR A 177 18.70 9.46 -21.97
CA THR A 177 19.60 10.46 -22.57
C THR A 177 20.09 11.50 -21.57
N THR A 178 19.52 11.55 -20.37
CA THR A 178 19.80 12.61 -19.38
C THR A 178 20.00 12.11 -17.94
N ALA A 179 19.58 10.88 -17.61
CA ALA A 179 19.67 10.34 -16.26
C ALA A 179 20.87 9.39 -16.11
N THR A 180 21.96 9.86 -15.48
CA THR A 180 22.98 8.94 -14.95
C THR A 180 22.44 8.30 -13.66
N GLY A 181 21.88 7.10 -13.80
CA GLY A 181 21.65 6.17 -12.69
C GLY A 181 20.25 6.08 -12.10
N LEU A 182 19.27 6.87 -12.56
CA LEU A 182 17.87 6.76 -12.11
C LEU A 182 17.09 5.74 -12.95
N TYR A 183 16.32 4.86 -12.31
CA TYR A 183 15.48 3.88 -12.98
C TYR A 183 14.14 3.65 -12.28
N THR A 184 13.14 3.25 -13.06
CA THR A 184 11.81 2.89 -12.55
C THR A 184 11.84 1.50 -11.92
N LYS A 185 11.55 1.39 -10.63
CA LYS A 185 11.35 0.10 -9.94
C LYS A 185 9.98 -0.48 -10.22
N SER A 186 8.95 0.36 -10.12
CA SER A 186 7.58 -0.01 -10.42
C SER A 186 6.71 1.25 -10.52
N PHE A 187 5.55 1.11 -11.16
CA PHE A 187 4.51 2.11 -11.11
C PHE A 187 3.14 1.43 -11.16
N GLU A 188 2.11 2.15 -10.74
CA GLU A 188 0.73 1.63 -10.70
C GLU A 188 -0.27 2.78 -10.78
N ALA A 189 -1.08 2.77 -11.84
CA ALA A 189 -2.28 3.58 -11.97
C ALA A 189 -3.46 2.87 -11.29
N ARG A 190 -4.31 3.63 -10.59
CA ARG A 190 -5.47 3.10 -9.88
C ARG A 190 -6.55 4.16 -9.67
N ALA A 191 -7.81 3.72 -9.68
CA ALA A 191 -8.95 4.50 -9.21
C ALA A 191 -9.08 4.34 -7.70
N LYS A 192 -9.17 5.45 -6.96
CA LYS A 192 -9.21 5.43 -5.49
C LYS A 192 -10.43 6.13 -4.93
N VAL A 193 -11.23 5.40 -4.17
CA VAL A 193 -12.35 5.93 -3.39
C VAL A 193 -11.98 5.96 -1.91
N ARG A 194 -12.48 6.97 -1.18
CA ARG A 194 -12.33 7.08 0.27
C ARG A 194 -13.69 6.98 0.92
N VAL A 195 -13.81 6.14 1.93
CA VAL A 195 -15.05 5.94 2.68
C VAL A 195 -14.74 6.17 4.15
N ASN A 196 -15.50 7.03 4.83
CA ASN A 196 -15.37 7.21 6.28
C ASN A 196 -16.57 6.52 6.94
N ALA A 197 -16.31 5.50 7.77
CA ALA A 197 -17.35 4.75 8.47
C ALA A 197 -16.79 4.21 9.79
N ASN A 198 -17.62 4.15 10.84
CA ASN A 198 -17.27 3.54 12.13
C ASN A 198 -15.96 4.08 12.76
N GLY A 199 -15.65 5.36 12.52
CA GLY A 199 -14.41 5.99 12.98
C GLY A 199 -13.16 5.60 12.17
N LEU A 200 -13.30 4.78 11.13
CA LEU A 200 -12.26 4.41 10.19
C LEU A 200 -12.39 5.24 8.90
N ARG A 201 -11.24 5.48 8.27
CA ARG A 201 -11.15 5.99 6.91
C ARG A 201 -10.57 4.90 6.03
N PHE A 202 -11.43 4.27 5.26
CA PHE A 202 -11.08 3.30 4.24
C PHE A 202 -10.61 4.00 2.96
N SER A 203 -9.78 3.28 2.23
CA SER A 203 -9.31 3.59 0.89
C SER A 203 -9.47 2.32 0.08
N VAL A 204 -10.44 2.33 -0.83
CA VAL A 204 -10.63 1.27 -1.82
C VAL A 204 -9.91 1.70 -3.07
N CYS A 205 -8.97 0.88 -3.55
CA CYS A 205 -8.19 1.16 -4.73
C CYS A 205 -8.43 0.06 -5.77
N TYR A 206 -9.11 0.39 -6.87
CA TYR A 206 -9.32 -0.50 -7.99
C TYR A 206 -8.11 -0.43 -8.93
N LEU A 207 -7.59 -1.60 -9.29
CA LEU A 207 -6.33 -1.73 -10.05
C LEU A 207 -6.56 -1.91 -11.55
N ASP A 208 -7.78 -2.19 -11.96
CA ASP A 208 -8.20 -2.29 -13.35
C ASP A 208 -9.65 -1.81 -13.53
N GLU A 209 -10.06 -1.61 -14.78
CA GLU A 209 -11.43 -1.22 -15.14
C GLU A 209 -12.48 -2.27 -14.74
N ARG A 210 -12.08 -3.54 -14.67
CA ARG A 210 -12.97 -4.67 -14.34
C ARG A 210 -13.26 -4.74 -12.84
N GLN A 211 -12.50 -4.01 -12.03
CA GLN A 211 -12.58 -3.95 -10.57
C GLN A 211 -12.50 -5.33 -9.90
N LYS A 212 -11.85 -6.30 -10.55
CA LYS A 212 -11.77 -7.67 -10.03
C LYS A 212 -10.77 -7.79 -8.89
N GLU A 213 -9.66 -7.08 -9.02
CA GLU A 213 -8.64 -6.96 -7.99
C GLU A 213 -8.62 -5.54 -7.44
N PHE A 214 -8.63 -5.44 -6.12
CA PHE A 214 -8.63 -4.17 -5.43
C PHE A 214 -7.73 -4.22 -4.20
N ARG A 215 -7.38 -3.06 -3.68
CA ARG A 215 -6.68 -2.92 -2.40
C ARG A 215 -7.58 -2.18 -1.44
N ILE A 216 -7.78 -2.79 -0.27
CA ILE A 216 -8.41 -2.11 0.85
C ILE A 216 -7.32 -1.73 1.83
N ASP A 217 -7.34 -0.47 2.22
CA ASP A 217 -6.58 -0.02 3.35
C ASP A 217 -7.35 0.96 4.22
N CYS A 218 -7.03 1.00 5.51
CA CYS A 218 -7.68 1.91 6.42
C CYS A 218 -6.72 2.53 7.43
N ARG A 219 -7.19 3.63 8.00
CA ARG A 219 -6.59 4.36 9.10
C ARG A 219 -7.71 4.82 10.03
N LEU A 220 -7.35 5.24 11.24
CA LEU A 220 -8.28 6.02 12.04
C LEU A 220 -8.66 7.30 11.28
N SER A 221 -9.94 7.64 11.34
CA SER A 221 -10.45 8.93 10.85
C SER A 221 -9.79 10.09 11.61
N LYS A 222 -9.85 11.30 11.06
CA LYS A 222 -9.30 12.48 11.72
C LYS A 222 -9.94 12.70 13.11
N ALA A 223 -11.27 12.57 13.19
CA ALA A 223 -12.02 12.71 14.43
C ALA A 223 -11.65 11.65 15.48
N GLU A 224 -11.38 10.40 15.08
CA GLU A 224 -10.91 9.38 16.04
C GLU A 224 -9.47 9.62 16.48
N LYS A 225 -8.59 10.08 15.59
CA LYS A 225 -7.21 10.45 15.94
C LYS A 225 -7.16 11.57 16.97
N GLU A 226 -8.05 12.56 16.84
CA GLU A 226 -8.14 13.69 17.77
C GLU A 226 -8.62 13.29 19.17
N LYS A 227 -9.31 12.13 19.30
CA LYS A 227 -9.71 11.56 20.60
C LYS A 227 -8.59 10.79 21.29
N LEU A 228 -7.50 10.48 20.59
CA LEU A 228 -6.36 9.80 21.19
C LEU A 228 -5.66 10.76 22.14
N ASP A 229 -5.67 10.43 23.42
CA ASP A 229 -4.79 11.10 24.39
C ASP A 229 -3.32 10.68 24.14
N THR A 230 -2.38 11.28 24.87
CA THR A 230 -0.95 10.93 24.78
C THR A 230 -0.62 9.50 25.23
N LYS A 231 -1.61 8.73 25.71
CA LYS A 231 -1.47 7.33 26.15
C LYS A 231 -2.13 6.33 25.20
N GLY A 232 -2.98 6.81 24.29
CA GLY A 232 -3.72 6.01 23.33
C GLY A 232 -2.80 5.35 22.31
N ASN A 233 -2.86 4.03 22.22
CA ASN A 233 -2.12 3.28 21.23
C ASN A 233 -2.91 3.26 19.90
N GLU A 234 -2.61 4.18 18.98
CA GLU A 234 -3.26 4.28 17.66
C GLU A 234 -3.35 2.92 16.95
N ALA A 235 -2.25 2.15 16.98
CA ALA A 235 -2.18 0.83 16.34
C ALA A 235 -3.17 -0.18 16.94
N GLN A 236 -3.35 -0.16 18.25
CA GLN A 236 -4.30 -1.04 18.93
C GLN A 236 -5.75 -0.65 18.61
N ILE A 237 -6.09 0.63 18.72
CA ILE A 237 -7.45 1.12 18.48
C ILE A 237 -7.86 0.93 17.02
N LEU A 238 -6.91 1.12 16.08
CA LEU A 238 -7.14 0.81 14.67
C LEU A 238 -7.46 -0.68 14.47
N LEU A 239 -6.70 -1.58 15.09
CA LEU A 239 -6.93 -3.01 14.97
C LEU A 239 -8.27 -3.43 15.57
N GLU A 240 -8.60 -2.94 16.78
CA GLU A 240 -9.87 -3.23 17.46
C GLU A 240 -11.08 -2.84 16.62
N LYS A 241 -11.08 -1.63 16.05
CA LYS A 241 -12.17 -1.16 15.18
C LYS A 241 -12.27 -1.95 13.88
N VAL A 242 -11.14 -2.35 13.30
CA VAL A 242 -11.16 -3.19 12.08
C VAL A 242 -11.75 -4.55 12.38
N LEU A 243 -11.40 -5.16 13.51
CA LEU A 243 -11.97 -6.44 13.91
C LEU A 243 -13.48 -6.35 14.16
N GLN A 244 -13.98 -5.23 14.71
CA GLN A 244 -15.41 -4.97 14.89
C GLN A 244 -16.20 -4.84 13.59
N VAL A 245 -15.56 -4.38 12.50
CA VAL A 245 -16.20 -4.28 11.18
C VAL A 245 -16.21 -5.62 10.44
N LEU A 246 -15.32 -6.54 10.81
CA LEU A 246 -15.20 -7.87 10.19
C LEU A 246 -15.99 -8.97 10.92
N SER A 247 -16.51 -8.66 12.10
CA SER A 247 -17.28 -9.56 12.98
C SER A 247 -18.78 -9.38 12.78
#